data_AF-A0A662SEZ1-F1
#
_entry.id   AF-A0A662SEZ1-F1
#
_cell.length_a   1.000
_cell.length_b   1.000
_cell.length_c   1.000
_cell.angle_alpha   90.00
_cell.angle_beta   90.00
_cell.angle_gamma   90.00
#
_symmetry.space_group_name_H-M   'P 1'
#
loop_
_entity.id
_entity.type
_entity.pdbx_description
1 polymer ?
#
loop_
_entity_poly.entity_id
_entity_poly.type
_entity_poly.pdbx_seq_one_letter_code
_entity_poly.pdbx_strand_id
1 'polypeptide(L)'
;MIKWIMPDKSILGMKGMQEKAFLMKIEAEGITEEQAKRVFIERVKNHWKKKTIPSKFGSDIPWKEADSIIDGMNQGPRCMAELADYVMYPHIRSAMMGLMMSKSGGRVLALNEDGSLTEYSDKVKKNVKLDDVGGE
;
A
#
# COMPACT_ATOMS: atom_id res chain seq x y z
N MET A 1 0.02 -16.15 -4.69
CA MET A 1 -0.84 -15.15 -5.36
C MET A 1 -2.08 -14.96 -4.52
N ILE A 2 -2.27 -13.77 -3.97
CA ILE A 2 -3.46 -13.40 -3.19
C ILE A 2 -4.56 -12.94 -4.14
N LYS A 3 -5.81 -13.35 -3.88
CA LYS A 3 -6.99 -12.93 -4.64
C LYS A 3 -8.13 -12.52 -3.72
N TRP A 4 -8.63 -11.31 -3.87
CA TRP A 4 -9.75 -10.80 -3.09
C TRP A 4 -10.93 -10.45 -3.98
N ILE A 5 -12.11 -10.96 -3.61
CA ILE A 5 -13.37 -10.56 -4.21
C ILE A 5 -13.79 -9.24 -3.57
N MET A 6 -13.95 -8.22 -4.41
CA MET A 6 -14.40 -6.89 -4.03
C MET A 6 -15.93 -6.84 -3.89
N PRO A 7 -16.50 -5.84 -3.21
CA PRO A 7 -17.95 -5.74 -3.01
C PRO A 7 -18.80 -5.71 -4.29
N ASP A 8 -18.27 -5.17 -5.39
CA ASP A 8 -18.91 -5.18 -6.71
C ASP A 8 -18.68 -6.48 -7.50
N LYS A 9 -18.14 -7.52 -6.84
CA LYS A 9 -17.78 -8.84 -7.39
C LYS A 9 -16.58 -8.83 -8.35
N SER A 10 -15.92 -7.69 -8.56
CA SER A 10 -14.63 -7.66 -9.26
C SER A 10 -13.53 -8.32 -8.41
N ILE A 11 -12.45 -8.79 -9.04
CA ILE A 11 -11.38 -9.53 -8.36
C ILE A 11 -10.10 -8.71 -8.38
N LEU A 12 -9.60 -8.34 -7.20
CA LEU A 12 -8.25 -7.83 -7.03
C LEU A 12 -7.28 -9.02 -6.96
N GLY A 13 -6.26 -9.03 -7.82
CA GLY A 13 -5.23 -10.06 -7.83
C GLY A 13 -3.86 -9.47 -7.55
N MET A 14 -3.24 -9.87 -6.43
CA MET A 14 -1.87 -9.49 -6.10
C MET A 14 -0.91 -10.63 -6.42
N LYS A 15 0.17 -10.30 -7.14
CA LYS A 15 1.21 -11.27 -7.54
C LYS A 15 2.60 -10.67 -7.44
N GLY A 16 3.60 -11.56 -7.32
CA GLY A 16 5.01 -11.18 -7.38
C GLY A 16 5.39 -10.20 -6.26
N MET A 17 5.92 -9.03 -6.63
CA MET A 17 6.40 -8.03 -5.66
C MET A 17 5.29 -7.38 -4.84
N GLN A 18 4.11 -7.17 -5.43
CA GLN A 18 2.95 -6.59 -4.73
C GLN A 18 2.49 -7.51 -3.59
N GLU A 19 2.38 -8.81 -3.87
CA GLU A 19 2.04 -9.82 -2.87
C GLU A 19 3.08 -9.86 -1.73
N LYS A 20 4.38 -9.91 -2.06
CA LYS A 20 5.45 -9.92 -1.06
C LYS A 20 5.44 -8.66 -0.18
N ALA A 21 5.29 -7.49 -0.79
CA ALA A 21 5.24 -6.23 -0.07
C ALA A 21 4.00 -6.12 0.84
N PHE A 22 2.85 -6.64 0.37
CA PHE A 22 1.66 -6.72 1.19
C PHE A 22 1.85 -7.64 2.42
N LEU A 23 2.42 -8.83 2.22
CA LEU A 23 2.72 -9.76 3.32
C LEU A 23 3.69 -9.14 4.35
N MET A 24 4.73 -8.44 3.88
CA MET A 24 5.64 -7.69 4.77
C MET A 24 4.92 -6.57 5.52
N LYS A 25 3.97 -5.87 4.89
CA LYS A 25 3.21 -4.79 5.53
C LYS A 25 2.34 -5.32 6.66
N ILE A 26 1.62 -6.42 6.45
CA ILE A 26 0.76 -7.00 7.50
C ILE A 26 1.58 -7.65 8.62
N GLU A 27 2.75 -8.23 8.31
CA GLU A 27 3.71 -8.68 9.31
C GLU A 27 4.21 -7.50 10.16
N ALA A 28 4.56 -6.38 9.52
CA ALA A 28 4.94 -5.13 10.19
C ALA A 28 3.83 -4.59 11.11
N GLU A 29 2.58 -4.74 10.72
CA GLU A 29 1.42 -4.30 11.52
C GLU A 29 1.01 -5.33 12.58
N GLY A 30 1.47 -6.58 12.46
CA GLY A 30 1.10 -7.65 13.40
C GLY A 30 -0.37 -8.05 13.27
N ILE A 31 -0.93 -7.95 12.07
CA ILE A 31 -2.33 -8.29 11.76
C ILE A 31 -2.41 -9.47 10.80
N THR A 32 -3.55 -10.17 10.80
CA THR A 32 -3.80 -11.26 9.86
C THR A 32 -4.18 -10.73 8.48
N GLU A 33 -4.08 -11.59 7.45
CA GLU A 33 -4.55 -11.24 6.10
C GLU A 33 -6.05 -10.86 6.11
N GLU A 34 -6.90 -11.56 6.85
CA GLU A 34 -8.33 -11.27 6.94
C GLU A 34 -8.61 -9.90 7.57
N GLN A 35 -7.86 -9.54 8.61
CA GLN A 35 -7.96 -8.22 9.24
C GLN A 35 -7.53 -7.12 8.26
N ALA A 36 -6.38 -7.31 7.62
CA ALA A 36 -5.87 -6.38 6.60
C ALA A 36 -6.84 -6.22 5.43
N LYS A 37 -7.38 -7.34 4.93
CA LYS A 37 -8.41 -7.36 3.87
C LYS A 37 -9.65 -6.57 4.28
N ARG A 38 -10.16 -6.76 5.49
CA ARG A 38 -11.34 -6.06 5.99
C ARG A 38 -11.11 -4.55 6.00
N VAL A 39 -10.00 -4.10 6.60
CA VAL A 39 -9.64 -2.68 6.68
C VAL A 39 -9.45 -2.09 5.28
N PHE A 40 -8.73 -2.80 4.42
CA PHE A 40 -8.46 -2.37 3.05
C PHE A 40 -9.74 -2.24 2.22
N ILE A 41 -10.67 -3.21 2.29
CA ILE A 41 -11.95 -3.15 1.57
C ILE A 41 -12.76 -1.93 2.02
N GLU A 42 -12.80 -1.61 3.32
CA GLU A 42 -13.48 -0.41 3.81
C GLU A 42 -12.82 0.87 3.27
N ARG A 43 -11.49 0.91 3.17
CA ARG A 43 -10.78 2.03 2.54
C ARG A 43 -11.16 2.19 1.06
N VAL A 44 -11.21 1.09 0.31
CA VAL A 44 -11.64 1.10 -1.11
C VAL A 44 -13.10 1.56 -1.24
N LYS A 45 -14.01 1.08 -0.39
CA LYS A 45 -15.41 1.54 -0.36
C LYS A 45 -15.51 3.04 -0.12
N ASN A 46 -14.71 3.57 0.82
CA ASN A 46 -14.69 5.00 1.12
C ASN A 46 -14.26 5.83 -0.11
N HIS A 47 -13.18 5.43 -0.77
CA HIS A 47 -12.74 6.08 -2.01
C HIS A 47 -13.76 5.95 -3.15
N TRP A 48 -14.40 4.78 -3.27
CA TRP A 48 -15.45 4.55 -4.27
C TRP A 48 -16.67 5.46 -4.08
N LYS A 49 -17.10 5.63 -2.82
CA LYS A 49 -18.21 6.50 -2.43
C LYS A 49 -17.86 7.97 -2.64
N LYS A 50 -16.67 8.38 -2.24
CA LYS A 50 -16.20 9.78 -2.35
C LYS A 50 -15.74 10.16 -3.77
N LYS A 51 -15.60 9.19 -4.67
CA LYS A 51 -15.02 9.37 -6.00
C LYS A 51 -13.62 9.98 -5.93
N THR A 52 -12.82 9.45 -5.01
CA THR A 52 -11.41 9.84 -4.82
C THR A 52 -10.47 8.65 -5.00
N ILE A 53 -9.18 8.96 -5.14
CA ILE A 53 -8.06 8.03 -5.00
C ILE A 53 -7.04 8.62 -4.03
N PRO A 54 -6.22 7.80 -3.34
CA PRO A 54 -5.13 8.32 -2.53
C PRO A 54 -3.99 8.84 -3.43
N SER A 55 -3.50 10.03 -3.12
CA SER A 55 -2.26 10.56 -3.66
C SER A 55 -1.03 9.83 -3.08
N LYS A 56 0.11 10.01 -3.73
CA LYS A 56 1.41 9.56 -3.22
C LYS A 56 1.83 10.24 -1.89
N PHE A 57 1.14 11.31 -1.49
CA PHE A 57 1.43 12.13 -0.31
C PHE A 57 0.33 12.03 0.77
N GLY A 58 -0.57 11.04 0.65
CA GLY A 58 -1.58 10.76 1.68
C GLY A 58 -2.87 11.60 1.57
N SER A 59 -2.91 12.61 0.71
CA SER A 59 -4.15 13.37 0.41
C SER A 59 -5.05 12.62 -0.57
N ASP A 60 -6.36 12.76 -0.43
CA ASP A 60 -7.34 12.22 -1.40
C ASP A 60 -7.48 13.16 -2.60
N ILE A 61 -7.44 12.60 -3.81
CA ILE A 61 -7.62 13.34 -5.08
C ILE A 61 -8.92 12.90 -5.73
N PRO A 62 -9.82 13.82 -6.09
CA PRO A 62 -11.02 13.50 -6.88
C PRO A 62 -10.67 12.84 -8.22
N TRP A 63 -11.48 11.89 -8.69
CA TRP A 63 -11.22 11.20 -9.96
C TRP A 63 -11.07 12.14 -11.16
N LYS A 64 -11.80 13.25 -11.16
CA LYS A 64 -11.72 14.28 -12.22
C LYS A 64 -10.36 14.97 -12.30
N GLU A 65 -9.63 15.05 -11.19
CA GLU A 65 -8.32 15.70 -11.10
C GLU A 65 -7.16 14.69 -11.25
N ALA A 66 -7.45 13.42 -11.01
CA ALA A 66 -6.50 12.31 -11.07
C ALA A 66 -5.93 12.06 -12.47
N ASP A 67 -6.59 12.52 -13.53
CA ASP A 67 -6.16 12.33 -14.93
C ASP A 67 -4.75 12.90 -15.20
N SER A 68 -4.38 13.98 -14.49
CA SER A 68 -3.04 14.58 -14.57
C SER A 68 -1.93 13.75 -13.90
N ILE A 69 -2.29 12.74 -13.10
CA ILE A 69 -1.38 11.99 -12.22
C ILE A 69 -1.37 10.50 -12.60
N ILE A 70 -2.47 10.00 -13.13
CA ILE A 70 -2.67 8.61 -13.53
C ILE A 70 -3.19 8.60 -14.97
N ASP A 71 -2.28 8.31 -15.90
CA ASP A 71 -2.57 8.27 -17.33
C ASP A 71 -3.71 7.28 -17.60
N GLY A 72 -4.77 7.76 -18.29
CA GLY A 72 -5.95 6.98 -18.64
C GLY A 72 -7.10 6.97 -17.62
N MET A 73 -7.07 7.80 -16.57
CA MET A 73 -8.16 7.90 -15.56
C MET A 73 -9.31 8.85 -15.92
N ASN A 74 -9.39 9.35 -17.15
CA ASN A 74 -10.43 10.27 -17.68
C ASN A 74 -11.89 10.06 -17.20
N GLN A 75 -12.27 8.85 -16.76
CA GLN A 75 -13.62 8.53 -16.24
C GLN A 75 -13.64 7.87 -14.84
N GLY A 76 -12.50 7.83 -14.15
CA GLY A 76 -12.32 7.08 -12.90
C GLY A 76 -12.15 5.57 -13.11
N PRO A 77 -11.99 4.80 -12.02
CA PRO A 77 -11.90 3.35 -12.08
C PRO A 77 -13.22 2.72 -12.54
N ARG A 78 -13.15 1.73 -13.43
CA ARG A 78 -14.30 1.00 -13.99
C ARG A 78 -14.94 0.06 -12.98
N CYS A 79 -14.17 -0.43 -12.00
CA CYS A 79 -14.62 -1.32 -10.93
C CYS A 79 -13.81 -1.12 -9.65
N MET A 80 -14.26 -1.72 -8.55
CA MET A 80 -13.59 -1.63 -7.26
C MET A 80 -12.24 -2.34 -7.24
N ALA A 81 -12.01 -3.36 -8.08
CA ALA A 81 -10.69 -3.98 -8.21
C ALA A 81 -9.68 -3.01 -8.84
N GLU A 82 -10.07 -2.27 -9.87
CA GLU A 82 -9.22 -1.24 -10.47
C GLU A 82 -8.95 -0.09 -9.48
N LEU A 83 -9.98 0.35 -8.74
CA LEU A 83 -9.77 1.31 -7.65
C LEU A 83 -8.83 0.75 -6.58
N ALA A 84 -8.99 -0.52 -6.22
CA ALA A 84 -8.17 -1.17 -5.22
C ALA A 84 -6.69 -1.21 -5.63
N ASP A 85 -6.35 -1.36 -6.91
CA ASP A 85 -4.96 -1.27 -7.35
C ASP A 85 -4.35 0.11 -7.07
N TYR A 86 -5.09 1.19 -7.33
CA TYR A 86 -4.65 2.55 -7.00
C TYR A 86 -4.50 2.78 -5.49
N VAL A 87 -5.41 2.20 -4.69
CA VAL A 87 -5.35 2.29 -3.21
C VAL A 87 -4.24 1.43 -2.63
N MET A 88 -3.93 0.29 -3.26
CA MET A 88 -2.92 -0.66 -2.79
C MET A 88 -1.52 -0.07 -2.87
N TYR A 89 -1.17 0.62 -3.96
CA TYR A 89 0.19 1.13 -4.14
C TYR A 89 0.67 2.01 -2.98
N PRO A 90 -0.02 3.10 -2.57
CA PRO A 90 0.39 3.89 -1.41
C PRO A 90 0.41 3.08 -0.11
N HIS A 91 -0.49 2.10 0.03
CA HIS A 91 -0.60 1.28 1.22
C HIS A 91 0.64 0.40 1.46
N ILE A 92 1.24 -0.16 0.39
CA ILE A 92 2.40 -1.06 0.48
C ILE A 92 3.71 -0.43 -0.04
N ARG A 93 3.70 0.85 -0.42
CA ARG A 93 4.82 1.52 -1.11
C ARG A 93 6.14 1.39 -0.38
N SER A 94 6.16 1.62 0.94
CA SER A 94 7.37 1.53 1.76
C SER A 94 7.96 0.12 1.74
N ALA A 95 7.12 -0.90 1.90
CA ALA A 95 7.52 -2.31 1.81
C ALA A 95 8.03 -2.67 0.40
N MET A 96 7.35 -2.21 -0.65
CA MET A 96 7.80 -2.40 -2.04
C MET A 96 9.17 -1.78 -2.27
N MET A 97 9.39 -0.54 -1.81
CA MET A 97 10.68 0.14 -1.94
C MET A 97 11.77 -0.57 -1.14
N GLY A 98 11.45 -1.06 0.07
CA GLY A 98 12.37 -1.88 0.87
C GLY A 98 12.83 -3.14 0.13
N LEU A 99 11.90 -3.86 -0.51
CA LEU A 99 12.22 -5.02 -1.36
C LEU A 99 13.06 -4.69 -2.59
N MET A 100 12.89 -3.49 -3.16
CA MET A 100 13.68 -3.04 -4.31
C MET A 100 15.11 -2.68 -3.88
N MET A 101 15.25 -1.96 -2.77
CA MET A 101 16.53 -1.46 -2.26
C MET A 101 17.39 -2.54 -1.61
N SER A 102 16.78 -3.55 -0.98
CA SER A 102 17.51 -4.64 -0.32
C SER A 102 18.40 -5.45 -1.26
N LYS A 103 18.07 -5.49 -2.56
CA LYS A 103 18.93 -6.11 -3.60
C LYS A 103 20.31 -5.46 -3.71
N SER A 104 20.45 -4.22 -3.26
CA SER A 104 21.69 -3.45 -3.27
C SER A 104 22.19 -3.14 -1.85
N GLY A 105 21.71 -3.86 -0.82
CA GLY A 105 22.02 -3.61 0.58
C GLY A 105 21.31 -2.39 1.18
N GLY A 106 20.39 -1.76 0.44
CA GLY A 106 19.63 -0.61 0.91
C GLY A 106 18.45 -1.00 1.79
N ARG A 107 17.97 -0.04 2.57
CA ARG A 107 16.83 -0.17 3.48
C ARG A 107 15.91 1.04 3.39
N VAL A 108 14.63 0.86 3.70
CA VAL A 108 13.64 1.94 3.76
C VAL A 108 13.12 2.08 5.17
N LEU A 109 13.21 3.28 5.73
CA LEU A 109 12.54 3.62 6.97
C LEU A 109 11.19 4.27 6.66
N ALA A 110 10.13 3.76 7.27
CA ALA A 110 8.81 4.34 7.23
C ALA A 110 8.44 4.86 8.62
N LEU A 111 8.02 6.13 8.68
CA LEU A 111 7.37 6.71 9.85
C LEU A 111 5.87 6.42 9.76
N ASN A 112 5.36 5.70 10.75
CA ASN A 112 3.95 5.37 10.87
C ASN A 112 3.16 6.52 11.50
N GLU A 113 1.83 6.49 11.37
CA GLU A 113 0.93 7.53 11.91
C GLU A 113 0.99 7.63 13.45
N ASP A 114 1.34 6.53 14.13
CA ASP A 114 1.55 6.48 15.58
C ASP A 114 2.93 7.01 16.02
N GLY A 115 3.75 7.49 15.07
CA GLY A 115 5.11 7.98 15.31
C GLY A 115 6.16 6.87 15.41
N SER A 116 5.79 5.59 15.28
CA SER A 116 6.74 4.48 15.27
C SER A 116 7.49 4.39 13.94
N LEU A 117 8.72 3.85 13.99
CA LEU A 117 9.53 3.61 12.80
C LEU A 117 9.54 2.12 12.46
N THR A 118 9.36 1.83 11.17
CA THR A 118 9.50 0.49 10.60
C THR A 118 10.58 0.49 9.52
N GLU A 119 11.54 -0.42 9.64
CA GLU A 119 12.53 -0.69 8.60
C GLU A 119 12.01 -1.82 7.69
N TYR A 120 11.99 -1.53 6.40
CA TYR A 120 11.72 -2.49 5.33
C TYR A 120 13.01 -2.77 4.55
N SER A 121 13.44 -4.04 4.55
CA SER A 121 14.52 -4.59 3.71
C SER A 121 14.09 -5.95 3.12
N ASP A 122 14.99 -6.91 3.01
CA ASP A 122 14.69 -8.35 2.90
C ASP A 122 13.96 -8.91 4.14
N LYS A 123 14.01 -8.18 5.27
CA LYS A 123 13.30 -8.47 6.52
C LYS A 123 12.53 -7.24 6.98
N VAL A 124 11.60 -7.44 7.91
CA VAL A 124 10.87 -6.36 8.58
C VAL A 124 11.41 -6.17 9.99
N LYS A 125 11.76 -4.93 10.37
CA LYS A 125 12.06 -4.58 11.77
C LYS A 125 11.17 -3.45 12.24
N LYS A 126 10.58 -3.60 13.42
CA LYS A 126 9.69 -2.61 14.05
C LYS A 126 10.42 -1.84 15.14
N ASN A 127 9.94 -0.64 15.46
CA ASN A 127 10.43 0.20 16.56
C ASN A 127 11.94 0.50 16.48
N VAL A 128 12.45 0.70 15.27
CA VAL A 128 13.85 1.03 15.04
C VAL A 128 14.09 2.47 15.51
N LYS A 129 15.11 2.72 16.34
CA LYS A 129 15.45 4.10 16.72
C LYS A 129 16.28 4.73 15.60
N LEU A 130 16.17 6.05 15.40
CA LEU A 130 16.97 6.76 14.41
C LEU A 130 18.48 6.58 14.64
N ASP A 131 18.90 6.50 15.90
CA ASP A 131 20.29 6.31 16.29
C ASP A 131 20.85 4.92 15.90
N ASP A 132 19.97 3.91 15.76
CA ASP A 132 20.33 2.55 15.36
C ASP A 132 20.59 2.43 13.84
N VAL A 133 20.33 3.50 13.08
CA VAL A 133 20.44 3.54 11.61
C VAL A 133 21.80 4.12 11.17
N GLY A 134 22.62 4.62 12.11
CA GLY A 134 23.93 5.21 11.86
C GLY A 134 25.15 4.30 12.08
N GLY A 135 24.98 2.99 12.15
CA GLY A 135 26.06 2.03 12.42
C GLY A 135 26.53 1.27 11.18
N GLU A 136 27.80 1.52 10.83
CA GLU A 136 28.73 0.81 9.90
C GLU A 136 28.43 0.80 8.39
#